data_AF-A0AAP2ZJW5-F1
#
_entry.id   AF-A0AAP2ZJW5-F1
#
_cell.length_a   1.000
_cell.length_b   1.000
_cell.length_c   1.000
_cell.angle_alpha   90.00
_cell.angle_beta   90.00
_cell.angle_gamma   90.00
#
_symmetry.space_group_name_H-M   'P 1'
#
loop_
_entity.id
_entity.type
_entity.pdbx_description
1 polymer ?
#
loop_
_entity_poly.entity_id
_entity_poly.type
_entity_poly.pdbx_seq_one_letter_code
_entity_poly.pdbx_strand_id
1 'polypeptide(L)'
;MKLFLSTIISFLMFGCMSYTSSIPEGYTGELATIDDSFQRLSRSKASFYYIKLIDGEPIHNSLTASSAASNGKGSQLIAMGASRSIPIKPINLYLIGQVHHSAPIGYIFSSTSNYIIEGEVNFTPKKNEKYLINGSLSEDYSAVWIEDINGNVVSKVIEKRGLSHVSIIDSGLQPKKIELSKKELFLKLASGESENLVVSKLGKPDKITKYGGNFLIEKPPSVTYQYEGLGSIQFSAQKSAALFIERVTPNIEWSDDISSIKMQLNSTGATLQSLAKGYYQQDHIKIEVLDLFAEKIWTEKKNEDPYVIDAVSWLCKVLAKSNNSRYRSILQNIATEANENKLRKHAKNSLDLLPVTDVDQFIPTENKFY
;
A
#
# COMPACT_ATOMS: atom_id res chain seq x y z
N MET A 1 -15.90 -23.65 -63.77
CA MET A 1 -16.43 -22.27 -63.76
C MET A 1 -17.41 -22.16 -62.60
N LYS A 2 -17.13 -21.23 -61.67
CA LYS A 2 -17.99 -20.72 -60.56
C LYS A 2 -18.23 -21.68 -59.38
N LEU A 3 -17.49 -21.48 -58.28
CA LEU A 3 -17.85 -20.64 -57.12
C LEU A 3 -19.08 -21.19 -56.36
N PHE A 4 -18.84 -21.87 -55.23
CA PHE A 4 -19.67 -21.69 -54.06
C PHE A 4 -18.80 -21.17 -52.92
N LEU A 5 -18.99 -19.89 -52.69
CA LEU A 5 -18.28 -19.01 -51.79
C LEU A 5 -19.00 -19.07 -50.43
N SER A 6 -18.20 -19.29 -49.39
CA SER A 6 -18.28 -18.65 -48.07
C SER A 6 -19.64 -18.11 -47.59
N THR A 7 -20.17 -18.67 -46.49
CA THR A 7 -20.84 -17.85 -45.46
C THR A 7 -20.79 -18.55 -44.10
N ILE A 8 -19.65 -18.46 -43.42
CA ILE A 8 -19.61 -18.52 -41.95
C ILE A 8 -19.18 -17.14 -41.50
N ILE A 9 -20.17 -16.25 -41.33
CA ILE A 9 -19.97 -14.96 -40.68
C ILE A 9 -19.98 -15.24 -39.18
N SER A 10 -18.78 -15.21 -38.60
CA SER A 10 -18.53 -15.18 -37.17
C SER A 10 -19.22 -13.97 -36.55
N PHE A 11 -20.27 -14.21 -35.77
CA PHE A 11 -20.85 -13.23 -34.84
C PHE A 11 -20.06 -13.27 -33.53
N LEU A 12 -18.80 -12.84 -33.56
CA LEU A 12 -18.04 -12.56 -32.33
C LEU A 12 -18.43 -11.15 -31.87
N MET A 13 -19.58 -11.08 -31.18
CA MET A 13 -20.00 -9.87 -30.48
C MET A 13 -18.95 -9.57 -29.40
N PHE A 14 -18.23 -8.46 -29.60
CA PHE A 14 -17.47 -7.81 -28.56
C PHE A 14 -18.44 -7.45 -27.44
N GLY A 15 -18.45 -8.24 -26.36
CA GLY A 15 -19.13 -7.87 -25.12
C GLY A 15 -18.40 -6.68 -24.52
N CYS A 16 -18.82 -5.46 -24.86
CA CYS A 16 -18.50 -4.29 -24.07
C CYS A 16 -19.15 -4.51 -22.69
N MET A 17 -18.35 -4.90 -21.69
CA MET A 17 -18.80 -4.95 -20.31
C MET A 17 -19.19 -3.53 -19.91
N SER A 18 -20.50 -3.28 -19.80
CA SER A 18 -21.03 -2.01 -19.32
C SER A 18 -20.92 -2.00 -17.81
N TYR A 19 -20.21 -1.01 -17.24
CA TYR A 19 -20.16 -0.82 -15.80
C TYR A 19 -21.39 -0.03 -15.35
N THR A 20 -21.99 -0.43 -14.24
CA THR A 20 -23.13 0.29 -13.67
C THR A 20 -22.65 1.50 -12.88
N SER A 21 -23.53 2.51 -12.79
CA SER A 21 -23.33 3.65 -11.89
C SER A 21 -23.36 3.16 -10.44
N SER A 22 -22.45 3.68 -9.61
CA SER A 22 -22.43 3.45 -8.15
C SER A 22 -23.60 4.11 -7.42
N ILE A 23 -24.30 5.03 -8.10
CA ILE A 23 -25.53 5.66 -7.63
C ILE A 23 -26.71 5.07 -8.41
N PRO A 24 -27.76 4.55 -7.74
CA PRO A 24 -28.97 4.07 -8.39
C PRO A 24 -29.65 5.16 -9.24
N GLU A 25 -30.29 4.75 -10.33
CA GLU A 25 -31.02 5.67 -11.21
C GLU A 25 -32.12 6.41 -10.43
N GLY A 26 -32.22 7.73 -10.63
CA GLY A 26 -33.20 8.59 -9.95
C GLY A 26 -32.89 8.90 -8.48
N TYR A 27 -31.75 8.47 -7.94
CA TYR A 27 -31.37 8.80 -6.57
C TYR A 27 -31.03 10.29 -6.45
N THR A 28 -31.76 11.00 -5.60
CA THR A 28 -31.58 12.43 -5.27
C THR A 28 -31.16 12.66 -3.82
N GLY A 29 -30.91 11.57 -3.09
CA GLY A 29 -30.48 11.61 -1.71
C GLY A 29 -29.02 12.04 -1.56
N GLU A 30 -28.61 12.14 -0.31
CA GLU A 30 -27.24 12.53 0.05
C GLU A 30 -26.24 11.42 -0.26
N LEU A 31 -24.97 11.77 -0.40
CA LEU A 31 -23.92 10.86 -0.85
C LEU A 31 -22.75 10.85 0.13
N ALA A 32 -22.06 9.72 0.14
CA ALA A 32 -20.71 9.58 0.67
C ALA A 32 -19.73 9.31 -0.48
N THR A 33 -18.43 9.37 -0.23
CA THR A 33 -17.40 9.03 -1.22
C THR A 33 -16.56 7.87 -0.72
N ILE A 34 -16.16 6.97 -1.62
CA ILE A 34 -15.27 5.87 -1.31
C ILE A 34 -14.17 5.75 -2.37
N ASP A 35 -12.95 5.64 -1.91
CA ASP A 35 -11.75 5.49 -2.73
C ASP A 35 -11.22 4.06 -2.64
N ASP A 36 -10.78 3.53 -3.77
CA ASP A 36 -9.94 2.33 -3.81
C ASP A 36 -8.48 2.70 -3.54
N SER A 37 -7.68 1.75 -3.07
CA SER A 37 -6.24 1.93 -2.88
C SER A 37 -5.41 0.87 -3.57
N PHE A 38 -4.10 1.12 -3.64
CA PHE A 38 -3.13 0.14 -4.09
C PHE A 38 -1.77 0.36 -3.41
N GLN A 39 -0.94 -0.68 -3.44
CA GLN A 39 0.44 -0.64 -3.02
C GLN A 39 1.31 -1.19 -4.13
N ARG A 40 2.18 -0.32 -4.68
CA ARG A 40 3.10 -0.73 -5.73
C ARG A 40 4.16 -1.65 -5.13
N LEU A 41 4.35 -2.82 -5.73
CA LEU A 41 5.40 -3.78 -5.36
C LEU A 41 6.59 -3.64 -6.32
N SER A 42 6.33 -3.45 -7.61
CA SER A 42 7.37 -3.25 -8.62
C SER A 42 6.88 -2.41 -9.80
N ARG A 43 7.70 -2.30 -10.85
CA ARG A 43 7.28 -1.68 -12.12
C ARG A 43 6.11 -2.42 -12.78
N SER A 44 5.96 -3.71 -12.53
CA SER A 44 5.00 -4.61 -13.21
C SER A 44 3.96 -5.23 -12.27
N LYS A 45 4.07 -5.02 -10.95
CA LYS A 45 3.26 -5.70 -9.92
C LYS A 45 2.77 -4.70 -8.87
N ALA A 46 1.52 -4.83 -8.43
CA ALA A 46 0.97 -4.08 -7.30
C ALA A 46 -0.14 -4.87 -6.59
N SER A 47 -0.30 -4.64 -5.29
CA SER A 47 -1.49 -5.06 -4.55
C SER A 47 -2.58 -4.02 -4.73
N PHE A 48 -3.80 -4.43 -5.04
CA PHE A 48 -4.97 -3.58 -5.21
C PHE A 48 -6.03 -3.92 -4.17
N TYR A 49 -6.68 -2.90 -3.63
CA TYR A 49 -7.80 -3.02 -2.69
C TYR A 49 -8.97 -2.20 -3.22
N TYR A 50 -10.05 -2.87 -3.60
CA TYR A 50 -11.14 -2.22 -4.31
C TYR A 50 -12.49 -2.91 -4.13
N ILE A 51 -13.55 -2.17 -4.47
CA ILE A 51 -14.90 -2.72 -4.60
C ILE A 51 -15.07 -3.30 -6.01
N LYS A 52 -15.40 -4.59 -6.11
CA LYS A 52 -15.75 -5.23 -7.38
C LYS A 52 -17.21 -5.00 -7.73
N LEU A 53 -18.10 -5.22 -6.77
CA LEU A 53 -19.56 -5.18 -6.94
C LEU A 53 -20.22 -4.28 -5.88
N ILE A 54 -21.28 -3.58 -6.27
CA ILE A 54 -22.21 -2.89 -5.37
C ILE A 54 -23.61 -3.47 -5.61
N ASP A 55 -24.25 -3.99 -4.57
CA ASP A 55 -25.57 -4.63 -4.65
C ASP A 55 -25.65 -5.71 -5.76
N GLY A 56 -24.55 -6.44 -5.97
CA GLY A 56 -24.42 -7.49 -7.00
C GLY A 56 -23.98 -7.00 -8.39
N GLU A 57 -23.98 -5.69 -8.61
CA GLU A 57 -23.68 -5.10 -9.93
C GLU A 57 -22.21 -4.71 -10.07
N PRO A 58 -21.56 -4.98 -11.22
CA PRO A 58 -20.17 -4.65 -11.44
C PRO A 58 -19.94 -3.16 -11.66
N ILE A 59 -18.96 -2.62 -10.93
CA ILE A 59 -18.61 -1.20 -11.00
C ILE A 59 -17.20 -0.98 -11.56
N HIS A 60 -16.97 0.22 -12.08
CA HIS A 60 -15.63 0.67 -12.44
C HIS A 60 -14.77 0.86 -11.18
N ASN A 61 -13.56 0.29 -11.19
CA ASN A 61 -12.67 0.22 -10.02
C ASN A 61 -11.18 0.41 -10.39
N SER A 62 -10.32 0.52 -9.39
CA SER A 62 -8.88 0.77 -9.54
C SER A 62 -8.18 -0.25 -10.43
N LEU A 63 -8.57 -1.53 -10.36
CA LEU A 63 -7.99 -2.57 -11.20
C LEU A 63 -8.35 -2.39 -12.67
N THR A 64 -9.62 -2.11 -12.97
CA THR A 64 -10.08 -1.86 -14.34
C THR A 64 -9.47 -0.57 -14.91
N ALA A 65 -9.38 0.50 -14.11
CA ALA A 65 -8.70 1.74 -14.48
C ALA A 65 -7.21 1.50 -14.78
N SER A 66 -6.53 0.73 -13.92
CA SER A 66 -5.11 0.38 -14.09
C SER A 66 -4.87 -0.49 -15.31
N SER A 67 -5.76 -1.46 -15.56
CA SER A 67 -5.69 -2.34 -16.73
C SER A 67 -5.83 -1.54 -18.02
N ALA A 68 -6.78 -0.59 -18.05
CA ALA A 68 -6.94 0.32 -19.18
C ALA A 68 -5.71 1.22 -19.38
N ALA A 69 -5.17 1.80 -18.30
CA ALA A 69 -4.00 2.69 -18.35
C ALA A 69 -2.70 1.95 -18.72
N SER A 70 -2.61 0.66 -18.41
CA SER A 70 -1.44 -0.18 -18.73
C SER A 70 -1.51 -0.80 -20.12
N ASN A 71 -2.66 -0.71 -20.81
CA ASN A 71 -2.82 -1.27 -22.14
C ASN A 71 -1.81 -0.65 -23.11
N GLY A 72 -1.09 -1.49 -23.86
CA GLY A 72 -0.04 -1.06 -24.78
C GLY A 72 1.26 -0.56 -24.11
N LYS A 73 1.43 -0.72 -22.78
CA LYS A 73 2.65 -0.32 -22.04
C LYS A 73 3.61 -1.48 -21.75
N GLY A 74 3.42 -2.63 -22.40
CA GLY A 74 4.28 -3.81 -22.24
C GLY A 74 4.26 -4.35 -20.80
N SER A 75 5.43 -4.54 -20.20
CA SER A 75 5.56 -5.01 -18.81
C SER A 75 5.39 -3.92 -17.75
N GLN A 76 5.03 -2.69 -18.14
CA GLN A 76 4.83 -1.60 -17.19
C GLN A 76 3.39 -1.55 -16.69
N LEU A 77 3.24 -1.61 -15.37
CA LEU A 77 1.97 -1.38 -14.68
C LEU A 77 1.79 0.11 -14.37
N ILE A 78 0.77 0.71 -14.99
CA ILE A 78 0.26 2.04 -14.65
C ILE A 78 -0.88 1.84 -13.64
N ALA A 79 -0.53 1.77 -12.35
CA ALA A 79 -1.49 1.63 -11.27
C ALA A 79 -2.22 2.96 -11.03
N MET A 80 -3.55 2.92 -11.05
CA MET A 80 -4.46 4.04 -10.88
C MET A 80 -5.40 3.75 -9.70
N GLY A 81 -5.74 4.79 -8.93
CA GLY A 81 -6.82 4.74 -7.97
C GLY A 81 -8.18 4.83 -8.66
N ALA A 82 -9.25 4.75 -7.88
CA ALA A 82 -10.58 5.07 -8.36
C ALA A 82 -11.42 5.60 -7.20
N SER A 83 -12.20 6.65 -7.45
CA SER A 83 -13.07 7.29 -6.46
C SER A 83 -14.49 7.31 -7.00
N ARG A 84 -15.48 7.10 -6.12
CA ARG A 84 -16.89 7.10 -6.50
C ARG A 84 -17.79 7.55 -5.36
N SER A 85 -18.93 8.09 -5.71
CA SER A 85 -19.99 8.40 -4.76
C SER A 85 -20.85 7.17 -4.49
N ILE A 86 -21.33 7.02 -3.26
CA ILE A 86 -22.22 5.93 -2.84
C ILE A 86 -23.42 6.49 -2.07
N PRO A 87 -24.62 5.89 -2.21
CA PRO A 87 -25.83 6.36 -1.54
C PRO A 87 -25.80 6.06 -0.04
N ILE A 88 -26.50 6.89 0.74
CA ILE A 88 -26.62 6.73 2.20
C ILE A 88 -27.80 5.83 2.52
N LYS A 89 -27.62 4.56 2.19
CA LYS A 89 -28.52 3.45 2.52
C LYS A 89 -27.67 2.21 2.79
N PRO A 90 -28.22 1.19 3.44
CA PRO A 90 -27.58 -0.13 3.47
C PRO A 90 -27.29 -0.61 2.05
N ILE A 91 -26.04 -0.97 1.80
CA ILE A 91 -25.53 -1.50 0.53
C ILE A 91 -24.67 -2.74 0.80
N ASN A 92 -24.67 -3.70 -0.13
CA ASN A 92 -23.76 -4.83 -0.09
C ASN A 92 -22.55 -4.55 -1.00
N LEU A 93 -21.35 -4.60 -0.44
CA LEU A 93 -20.09 -4.35 -1.14
C LEU A 93 -19.31 -5.66 -1.27
N TYR A 94 -18.89 -6.04 -2.48
CA TYR A 94 -17.94 -7.14 -2.69
C TYR A 94 -16.53 -6.57 -2.76
N LEU A 95 -15.76 -6.73 -1.69
CA LEU A 95 -14.40 -6.20 -1.59
C LEU A 95 -13.39 -7.23 -2.09
N ILE A 96 -12.32 -6.75 -2.74
CA ILE A 96 -11.18 -7.56 -3.16
C ILE A 96 -9.89 -6.88 -2.71
N GLY A 97 -9.02 -7.65 -2.06
CA GLY A 97 -7.59 -7.39 -1.97
C GLY A 97 -6.85 -8.42 -2.83
N GLN A 98 -6.13 -7.99 -3.86
CA GLN A 98 -5.37 -8.94 -4.70
C GLN A 98 -4.07 -8.38 -5.24
N VAL A 99 -3.12 -9.28 -5.46
CA VAL A 99 -1.90 -9.01 -6.21
C VAL A 99 -2.21 -9.07 -7.71
N HIS A 100 -1.88 -8.00 -8.43
CA HIS A 100 -2.03 -7.90 -9.88
C HIS A 100 -0.70 -7.69 -10.59
N HIS A 101 -0.55 -8.35 -11.73
CA HIS A 101 0.57 -8.21 -12.66
C HIS A 101 0.12 -7.61 -13.99
N SER A 102 0.96 -6.75 -14.57
CA SER A 102 0.70 -6.12 -15.88
C SER A 102 0.66 -7.12 -17.03
N ALA A 103 1.30 -8.28 -16.89
CA ALA A 103 1.36 -9.31 -17.93
C ALA A 103 0.95 -10.69 -17.39
N PRO A 104 0.16 -11.49 -18.15
CA PRO A 104 -0.32 -12.81 -17.70
C PRO A 104 0.79 -13.77 -17.28
N ILE A 105 1.95 -13.69 -17.93
CA ILE A 105 3.11 -14.52 -17.63
C ILE A 105 3.63 -14.32 -16.20
N GLY A 106 3.40 -13.14 -15.60
CA GLY A 106 3.79 -12.84 -14.23
C GLY A 106 3.12 -13.79 -13.22
N TYR A 107 1.82 -14.10 -13.42
CA TYR A 107 1.09 -14.99 -12.51
C TYR A 107 1.66 -16.40 -12.47
N ILE A 108 2.25 -16.86 -13.57
CA ILE A 108 2.86 -18.20 -13.66
C ILE A 108 4.19 -18.23 -12.88
N PHE A 109 5.02 -17.20 -13.04
CA PHE A 109 6.34 -17.14 -12.40
C PHE A 109 6.30 -16.71 -10.93
N SER A 110 5.18 -16.18 -10.44
CA SER A 110 5.03 -15.74 -9.05
C SER A 110 3.87 -16.40 -8.32
N SER A 111 3.60 -17.67 -8.62
CA SER A 111 2.45 -18.42 -8.09
C SER A 111 2.35 -18.44 -6.55
N THR A 112 3.48 -18.34 -5.85
CA THR A 112 3.54 -18.31 -4.37
C THR A 112 3.21 -16.96 -3.74
N SER A 113 3.21 -15.87 -4.53
CA SER A 113 3.02 -14.49 -4.06
C SER A 113 1.87 -13.76 -4.78
N ASN A 114 0.92 -14.52 -5.32
CA ASN A 114 -0.32 -14.03 -5.96
C ASN A 114 -1.48 -14.07 -4.96
N TYR A 115 -1.34 -13.37 -3.84
CA TYR A 115 -2.36 -13.36 -2.79
C TYR A 115 -3.67 -12.74 -3.28
N ILE A 116 -4.78 -13.33 -2.87
CA ILE A 116 -6.14 -12.83 -3.08
C ILE A 116 -6.98 -13.08 -1.83
N ILE A 117 -7.74 -12.07 -1.43
CA ILE A 117 -8.77 -12.13 -0.41
C ILE A 117 -9.98 -11.37 -0.93
N GLU A 118 -11.16 -11.95 -0.78
CA GLU A 118 -12.40 -11.34 -1.23
C GLU A 118 -13.58 -11.76 -0.38
N GLY A 119 -14.62 -10.94 -0.37
CA GLY A 119 -15.82 -11.23 0.38
C GLY A 119 -16.84 -10.10 0.37
N GLU A 120 -18.02 -10.40 0.90
CA GLU A 120 -19.13 -9.48 1.02
C GLU A 120 -19.11 -8.73 2.35
N VAL A 121 -19.44 -7.44 2.29
CA VAL A 121 -19.57 -6.54 3.42
C VAL A 121 -20.88 -5.76 3.30
N ASN A 122 -21.78 -5.96 4.25
CA ASN A 122 -22.91 -5.06 4.45
C ASN A 122 -22.42 -3.77 5.08
N PHE A 123 -22.62 -2.64 4.39
CA PHE A 123 -22.11 -1.35 4.81
C PHE A 123 -23.22 -0.29 4.72
N THR A 124 -23.26 0.62 5.69
CA THR A 124 -24.17 1.77 5.66
C THR A 124 -23.32 3.05 5.78
N PRO A 125 -23.05 3.73 4.66
CA PRO A 125 -22.30 4.98 4.66
C PRO A 125 -23.01 6.05 5.49
N LYS A 126 -22.25 7.02 6.00
CA LYS A 126 -22.78 8.19 6.71
C LYS A 126 -22.67 9.45 5.85
N LYS A 127 -23.47 10.45 6.19
CA LYS A 127 -23.59 11.72 5.46
C LYS A 127 -22.27 12.47 5.33
N ASN A 128 -21.91 12.78 4.08
CA ASN A 128 -20.73 13.54 3.69
C ASN A 128 -19.40 12.95 4.20
N GLU A 129 -19.43 11.69 4.65
CA GLU A 129 -18.23 10.97 5.04
C GLU A 129 -17.48 10.48 3.81
N LYS A 130 -16.18 10.25 4.01
CA LYS A 130 -15.31 9.71 2.98
C LYS A 130 -14.60 8.48 3.51
N TYR A 131 -14.45 7.50 2.65
CA TYR A 131 -13.98 6.17 3.00
C TYR A 131 -12.85 5.73 2.08
N LEU A 132 -12.05 4.79 2.57
CA LEU A 132 -10.97 4.15 1.83
C LEU A 132 -11.11 2.64 1.92
N ILE A 133 -11.03 1.95 0.78
CA ILE A 133 -10.79 0.50 0.78
C ILE A 133 -9.30 0.29 1.00
N ASN A 134 -8.94 -0.36 2.10
CA ASN A 134 -7.56 -0.63 2.47
C ASN A 134 -7.36 -2.12 2.76
N GLY A 135 -6.11 -2.55 2.84
CA GLY A 135 -5.81 -3.94 3.11
C GLY A 135 -4.34 -4.24 3.31
N SER A 136 -4.06 -5.51 3.58
CA SER A 136 -2.73 -6.09 3.63
C SER A 136 -2.74 -7.44 2.95
N LEU A 137 -1.69 -7.77 2.21
CA LEU A 137 -1.52 -9.06 1.55
C LEU A 137 -0.15 -9.63 1.86
N SER A 138 -0.12 -10.80 2.48
CA SER A 138 1.08 -11.58 2.77
C SER A 138 0.75 -13.07 2.88
N GLU A 139 1.79 -13.89 2.97
CA GLU A 139 1.68 -15.34 3.18
C GLU A 139 0.94 -15.69 4.48
N ASP A 140 1.29 -15.01 5.57
CA ASP A 140 0.81 -15.30 6.92
C ASP A 140 -0.54 -14.62 7.21
N TYR A 141 -0.80 -13.48 6.57
CA TYR A 141 -2.01 -12.69 6.79
C TYR A 141 -2.42 -11.90 5.55
N SER A 142 -3.67 -12.08 5.12
CA SER A 142 -4.28 -11.28 4.06
C SER A 142 -5.62 -10.76 4.54
N ALA A 143 -5.86 -9.46 4.37
CA ALA A 143 -7.11 -8.83 4.78
C ALA A 143 -7.48 -7.60 3.93
N VAL A 144 -8.78 -7.32 3.84
CA VAL A 144 -9.35 -6.14 3.17
C VAL A 144 -10.52 -5.59 3.99
N TRP A 145 -10.61 -4.27 4.10
CA TRP A 145 -11.60 -3.57 4.93
C TRP A 145 -11.85 -2.13 4.44
N ILE A 146 -12.78 -1.44 5.09
CA ILE A 146 -13.12 -0.03 4.84
C ILE A 146 -12.66 0.82 6.03
N GLU A 147 -11.96 1.91 5.74
CA GLU A 147 -11.53 2.92 6.73
C GLU A 147 -12.28 4.25 6.56
N ASP A 148 -12.48 4.98 7.66
CA ASP A 148 -12.88 6.39 7.63
C ASP A 148 -11.67 7.34 7.43
N ILE A 149 -11.94 8.64 7.35
CA ILE A 149 -10.89 9.66 7.19
C ILE A 149 -9.87 9.69 8.33
N ASN A 150 -10.21 9.15 9.50
CA ASN A 150 -9.33 9.10 10.66
C ASN A 150 -8.53 7.79 10.71
N GLY A 151 -8.67 6.91 9.73
CA GLY A 151 -8.03 5.59 9.68
C GLY A 151 -8.67 4.55 10.59
N ASN A 152 -9.91 4.78 11.07
CA ASN A 152 -10.64 3.77 11.82
C ASN A 152 -11.29 2.77 10.86
N VAL A 153 -11.18 1.48 11.16
CA VAL A 153 -11.92 0.43 10.44
C VAL A 153 -13.41 0.58 10.76
N VAL A 154 -14.22 0.79 9.73
CA VAL A 154 -15.68 1.04 9.84
C VAL A 154 -16.53 -0.05 9.18
N SER A 155 -15.91 -1.16 8.78
CA SER A 155 -16.58 -2.34 8.26
C SER A 155 -16.17 -3.60 9.00
N LYS A 156 -16.86 -4.70 8.70
CA LYS A 156 -16.29 -6.03 8.93
C LYS A 156 -14.98 -6.14 8.15
N VAL A 157 -13.95 -6.73 8.76
CA VAL A 157 -12.69 -7.08 8.11
C VAL A 157 -12.87 -8.45 7.45
N ILE A 158 -12.52 -8.57 6.17
CA ILE A 158 -12.42 -9.86 5.50
C ILE A 158 -10.96 -10.28 5.63
N GLU A 159 -10.68 -11.33 6.39
CA GLU A 159 -9.32 -11.78 6.63
C GLU A 159 -9.13 -13.29 6.46
N LYS A 160 -7.90 -13.66 6.09
CA LYS A 160 -7.40 -15.03 6.04
C LYS A 160 -6.02 -15.06 6.70
N ARG A 161 -5.85 -15.97 7.65
CA ARG A 161 -4.56 -16.29 8.29
C ARG A 161 -3.98 -17.53 7.62
N GLY A 162 -2.65 -17.57 7.47
CA GLY A 162 -1.91 -18.71 6.92
C GLY A 162 -2.07 -19.99 7.76
N LEU A 163 -1.60 -21.14 7.27
CA LEU A 163 -1.80 -22.46 7.89
C LEU A 163 -1.05 -22.69 9.23
N SER A 164 -0.58 -21.63 9.88
CA SER A 164 -0.17 -21.67 11.29
C SER A 164 -1.15 -20.83 12.11
N HIS A 165 -2.06 -21.53 12.79
CA HIS A 165 -3.05 -21.05 13.76
C HIS A 165 -4.30 -20.36 13.19
N VAL A 166 -5.32 -21.18 12.97
CA VAL A 166 -6.72 -20.76 12.89
C VAL A 166 -7.16 -20.29 14.28
N SER A 167 -7.43 -19.00 14.40
CA SER A 167 -8.46 -18.50 15.30
C SER A 167 -9.33 -17.57 14.48
N ILE A 168 -10.59 -17.99 14.27
CA ILE A 168 -11.65 -17.07 13.84
C ILE A 168 -11.88 -16.19 15.07
N ILE A 169 -11.19 -15.06 15.13
CA ILE A 169 -11.52 -14.01 16.07
C ILE A 169 -12.62 -13.21 15.38
N ASP A 170 -13.87 -13.50 15.73
CA ASP A 170 -14.92 -12.51 15.61
C ASP A 170 -14.57 -11.42 16.62
N SER A 171 -13.81 -10.41 16.19
CA SER A 171 -13.42 -9.30 17.04
C SER A 171 -14.64 -8.40 17.24
N GLY A 172 -15.55 -8.85 18.11
CA GLY A 172 -16.66 -8.06 18.65
C GLY A 172 -16.22 -6.87 19.53
N LEU A 173 -14.94 -6.50 19.50
CA LEU A 173 -14.43 -5.27 20.08
C LEU A 173 -14.48 -4.20 19.00
N GLN A 174 -15.52 -3.36 19.05
CA GLN A 174 -15.53 -2.08 18.35
C GLN A 174 -14.22 -1.35 18.72
N PRO A 175 -13.28 -1.14 17.78
CA PRO A 175 -12.05 -0.45 18.10
C PRO A 175 -12.42 0.94 18.62
N LYS A 176 -11.92 1.28 19.82
CA LYS A 176 -12.05 2.63 20.38
C LYS A 176 -11.64 3.61 19.27
N LYS A 177 -12.55 4.47 18.83
CA LYS A 177 -12.29 5.45 17.76
C LYS A 177 -11.02 6.23 18.12
N ILE A 178 -9.94 6.02 17.38
CA ILE A 178 -8.68 6.73 17.56
C ILE A 178 -8.70 7.87 16.56
N GLU A 179 -8.66 9.09 17.06
CA GLU A 179 -8.44 10.26 16.22
C GLU A 179 -6.93 10.38 16.02
N LEU A 180 -6.46 9.87 14.88
CA LEU A 180 -5.05 9.96 14.51
C LEU A 180 -4.66 11.42 14.31
N SER A 181 -3.46 11.77 14.76
CA SER A 181 -2.86 13.07 14.47
C SER A 181 -2.65 13.23 12.96
N LYS A 182 -2.58 14.49 12.51
CA LYS A 182 -2.31 14.82 11.09
C LYS A 182 -1.03 14.15 10.57
N LYS A 183 -0.01 13.99 11.41
CA LYS A 183 1.25 13.30 11.08
C LYS A 183 1.05 11.80 10.90
N GLU A 184 0.29 11.16 11.77
CA GLU A 184 -0.07 9.73 11.63
C GLU A 184 -0.88 9.49 10.37
N LEU A 185 -1.87 10.34 10.09
CA LEU A 185 -2.66 10.28 8.86
C LEU A 185 -1.77 10.41 7.63
N PHE A 186 -0.83 11.36 7.62
CA PHE A 186 0.11 11.56 6.51
C PHE A 186 0.97 10.31 6.26
N LEU A 187 1.50 9.69 7.33
CA LEU A 187 2.36 8.50 7.22
C LEU A 187 1.59 7.24 6.78
N LYS A 188 0.27 7.20 7.00
CA LYS A 188 -0.62 6.10 6.62
C LYS A 188 -1.27 6.27 5.25
N LEU A 189 -1.04 7.37 4.55
CA LEU A 189 -1.62 7.59 3.23
C LEU A 189 -1.26 6.46 2.25
N ALA A 190 -2.28 5.87 1.66
CA ALA A 190 -2.14 4.83 0.66
C ALA A 190 -2.01 5.43 -0.75
N SER A 191 -1.37 4.69 -1.67
CA SER A 191 -1.46 5.06 -3.09
C SER A 191 -2.87 4.78 -3.59
N GLY A 192 -3.35 5.56 -4.55
CA GLY A 192 -4.73 5.44 -5.05
C GLY A 192 -5.75 6.31 -4.31
N GLU A 193 -5.43 6.88 -3.14
CA GLU A 193 -6.29 7.88 -2.50
C GLU A 193 -6.45 9.12 -3.37
N SER A 194 -7.67 9.64 -3.48
CA SER A 194 -7.97 10.84 -4.27
C SER A 194 -7.48 12.12 -3.59
N GLU A 195 -7.24 13.16 -4.39
CA GLU A 195 -7.00 14.52 -3.89
C GLU A 195 -8.04 14.94 -2.83
N ASN A 196 -9.31 14.64 -3.08
CA ASN A 196 -10.44 15.04 -2.24
C ASN A 196 -10.38 14.37 -0.86
N LEU A 197 -10.06 13.07 -0.82
CA LEU A 197 -9.86 12.33 0.43
C LEU A 197 -8.66 12.88 1.20
N VAL A 198 -7.53 13.12 0.52
CA VAL A 198 -6.32 13.66 1.15
C VAL A 198 -6.56 15.03 1.77
N VAL A 199 -7.24 15.94 1.06
CA VAL A 199 -7.59 17.27 1.59
C VAL A 199 -8.55 17.15 2.78
N SER A 200 -9.40 16.12 2.82
CA SER A 200 -10.27 15.85 3.97
C SER A 200 -9.50 15.32 5.19
N LYS A 201 -8.46 14.51 4.97
CA LYS A 201 -7.60 13.97 6.03
C LYS A 201 -6.64 15.02 6.60
N LEU A 202 -6.03 15.83 5.73
CA LEU A 202 -4.89 16.69 6.08
C LEU A 202 -5.20 18.19 6.02
N GLY A 203 -6.34 18.59 5.47
CA GLY A 203 -6.61 19.99 5.12
C GLY A 203 -5.92 20.40 3.82
N LYS A 204 -5.91 21.71 3.53
CA LYS A 204 -5.28 22.25 2.32
C LYS A 204 -3.75 22.17 2.41
N PRO A 205 -3.05 21.94 1.28
CA PRO A 205 -1.59 21.99 1.24
C PRO A 205 -1.08 23.42 1.32
N ASP A 206 0.14 23.58 1.81
CA ASP A 206 0.82 24.87 1.92
C ASP A 206 1.36 25.35 0.57
N LYS A 207 1.74 24.41 -0.31
CA LYS A 207 2.19 24.71 -1.67
C LYS A 207 1.79 23.62 -2.66
N ILE A 208 1.37 24.05 -3.85
CA ILE A 208 1.02 23.18 -4.98
C ILE A 208 1.98 23.44 -6.13
N THR A 209 2.62 22.39 -6.65
CA THR A 209 3.48 22.43 -7.84
C THR A 209 2.88 21.54 -8.92
N LYS A 210 2.86 22.01 -10.17
CA LYS A 210 2.29 21.28 -11.31
C LYS A 210 3.38 20.99 -12.33
N TYR A 211 3.42 19.75 -12.82
CA TYR A 211 4.30 19.32 -13.89
C TYR A 211 3.45 18.84 -15.06
N GLY A 212 3.59 19.49 -16.22
CA GLY A 212 2.77 19.24 -17.41
C GLY A 212 3.03 17.91 -18.13
N GLY A 213 3.96 17.10 -17.64
CA GLY A 213 4.42 15.90 -18.33
C GLY A 213 5.50 16.22 -19.37
N ASN A 214 6.20 15.19 -19.82
CA ASN A 214 7.09 15.28 -20.97
C ASN A 214 7.03 13.95 -21.75
N PHE A 215 6.42 14.01 -22.93
CA PHE A 215 6.22 12.86 -23.81
C PHE A 215 7.54 12.27 -24.33
N LEU A 216 8.58 13.11 -24.54
CA LEU A 216 9.88 12.65 -25.06
C LEU A 216 10.62 11.72 -24.08
N ILE A 217 10.37 11.87 -22.78
CA ILE A 217 10.95 11.02 -21.71
C ILE A 217 9.88 10.17 -21.03
N GLU A 218 8.72 10.01 -21.65
CA GLU A 218 7.56 9.25 -21.13
C GLU A 218 7.17 9.58 -19.69
N LYS A 219 7.40 10.82 -19.26
CA LYS A 219 7.10 11.25 -17.90
C LYS A 219 5.66 11.80 -17.85
N PRO A 220 4.73 11.15 -17.14
CA PRO A 220 3.35 11.63 -17.07
C PRO A 220 3.27 12.97 -16.34
N PRO A 221 2.20 13.76 -16.59
CA PRO A 221 1.90 14.92 -15.77
C PRO A 221 1.66 14.51 -14.31
N SER A 222 2.06 15.38 -13.39
CA SER A 222 1.85 15.16 -11.95
C SER A 222 1.59 16.49 -11.24
N VAL A 223 0.95 16.39 -10.08
CA VAL A 223 0.75 17.51 -9.16
C VAL A 223 1.37 17.13 -7.83
N THR A 224 2.13 18.03 -7.22
CA THR A 224 2.77 17.80 -5.93
C THR A 224 2.24 18.77 -4.89
N TYR A 225 1.71 18.23 -3.81
CA TYR A 225 1.26 18.96 -2.62
C TYR A 225 2.36 18.91 -1.58
N GLN A 226 2.69 20.06 -1.02
CA GLN A 226 3.63 20.22 0.08
C GLN A 226 2.84 20.56 1.34
N TYR A 227 3.15 19.85 2.42
CA TYR A 227 2.62 20.10 3.76
C TYR A 227 3.80 20.41 4.69
N GLU A 228 3.83 21.62 5.23
CA GLU A 228 4.87 22.07 6.15
C GLU A 228 4.94 21.13 7.37
N GLY A 229 6.17 20.77 7.75
CA GLY A 229 6.43 19.77 8.80
C GLY A 229 6.17 18.30 8.41
N LEU A 230 5.30 18.02 7.44
CA LEU A 230 4.91 16.64 7.12
C LEU A 230 5.66 16.05 5.92
N GLY A 231 5.84 16.82 4.85
CA GLY A 231 6.48 16.37 3.61
C GLY A 231 5.66 16.65 2.37
N SER A 232 5.80 15.80 1.36
CA SER A 232 5.16 15.99 0.06
C SER A 232 4.37 14.77 -0.41
N ILE A 233 3.32 15.03 -1.17
CA ILE A 233 2.46 14.03 -1.81
C ILE A 233 2.45 14.33 -3.31
N GLN A 234 2.88 13.36 -4.12
CA GLN A 234 2.77 13.42 -5.56
C GLN A 234 1.53 12.66 -6.02
N PHE A 235 0.71 13.34 -6.80
CA PHE A 235 -0.48 12.80 -7.44
C PHE A 235 -0.22 12.57 -8.94
N SER A 236 -0.83 11.52 -9.47
CA SER A 236 -1.11 11.43 -10.90
C SER A 236 -1.96 12.63 -11.31
N ALA A 237 -1.82 13.06 -12.57
CA ALA A 237 -2.56 14.22 -13.03
C ALA A 237 -3.18 14.01 -14.41
N GLN A 238 -4.31 14.66 -14.64
CA GLN A 238 -4.89 14.80 -15.95
C GLN A 238 -5.33 16.25 -16.13
N LYS A 239 -4.95 16.87 -17.25
CA LYS A 239 -5.23 18.30 -17.52
C LYS A 239 -4.83 19.21 -16.34
N SER A 240 -3.73 18.90 -15.67
CA SER A 240 -3.20 19.66 -14.52
C SER A 240 -4.07 19.65 -13.25
N ALA A 241 -5.05 18.74 -13.16
CA ALA A 241 -5.79 18.41 -11.95
C ALA A 241 -5.16 17.18 -11.28
N ALA A 242 -5.01 17.22 -9.96
CA ALA A 242 -4.56 16.07 -9.19
C ALA A 242 -5.65 15.00 -9.19
N LEU A 243 -5.26 13.74 -9.33
CA LEU A 243 -6.18 12.61 -9.31
C LEU A 243 -5.92 11.77 -8.07
N PHE A 244 -4.92 10.88 -8.13
CA PHE A 244 -4.67 9.89 -7.09
C PHE A 244 -3.23 9.92 -6.62
N ILE A 245 -2.98 9.62 -5.34
CA ILE A 245 -1.62 9.50 -4.80
C ILE A 245 -0.84 8.46 -5.60
N GLU A 246 0.33 8.87 -6.10
CA GLU A 246 1.35 7.98 -6.64
C GLU A 246 2.51 7.78 -5.66
N ARG A 247 2.82 8.79 -4.85
CA ARG A 247 3.94 8.75 -3.91
C ARG A 247 3.73 9.71 -2.74
N VAL A 248 4.07 9.22 -1.56
CA VAL A 248 4.22 10.02 -0.33
C VAL A 248 5.71 10.10 0.00
N THR A 249 6.19 11.28 0.34
CA THR A 249 7.59 11.52 0.73
C THR A 249 7.59 12.33 2.02
N PRO A 250 7.73 11.67 3.18
CA PRO A 250 7.71 12.35 4.47
C PRO A 250 8.94 13.22 4.67
N ASN A 251 8.75 14.34 5.35
CA ASN A 251 9.85 15.05 5.99
C ASN A 251 10.41 14.16 7.09
N ILE A 252 11.72 13.98 7.05
CA ILE A 252 12.37 13.19 8.09
C ILE A 252 12.65 14.14 9.25
N GLU A 253 11.75 14.12 10.23
CA GLU A 253 11.96 14.80 11.49
C GLU A 253 12.93 13.97 12.32
N TRP A 254 14.14 14.51 12.50
CA TRP A 254 15.13 13.98 13.43
C TRP A 254 14.69 14.33 14.83
N SER A 255 14.02 13.39 15.50
CA SER A 255 13.62 13.53 16.89
C SER A 255 14.26 12.46 17.74
N ASP A 256 14.77 12.84 18.90
CA ASP A 256 15.11 11.92 19.99
C ASP A 256 13.86 11.25 20.60
N ASP A 257 12.66 11.64 20.17
CA ASP A 257 11.41 11.02 20.58
C ASP A 257 11.23 9.64 19.93
N ILE A 258 11.39 8.62 20.77
CA ILE A 258 11.17 7.21 20.45
C ILE A 258 9.75 6.95 19.92
N SER A 259 8.74 7.69 20.37
CA SER A 259 7.34 7.49 19.95
C SER A 259 7.14 7.90 18.50
N SER A 260 7.65 9.08 18.12
CA SER A 260 7.70 9.55 16.73
C SER A 260 8.45 8.57 15.81
N ILE A 261 9.59 8.01 16.24
CA ILE A 261 10.33 7.03 15.44
C ILE A 261 9.55 5.73 15.28
N LYS A 262 8.96 5.19 16.36
CA LYS A 262 8.09 4.01 16.29
C LYS A 262 6.94 4.22 15.30
N MET A 263 6.30 5.39 15.35
CA MET A 263 5.25 5.77 14.42
C MET A 263 5.73 5.80 12.96
N GLN A 264 6.91 6.35 12.69
CA GLN A 264 7.51 6.35 11.35
C GLN A 264 7.84 4.93 10.86
N LEU A 265 8.38 4.07 11.72
CA LEU A 265 8.71 2.68 11.38
C LEU A 265 7.48 1.79 11.18
N ASN A 266 6.32 2.18 11.70
CA ASN A 266 5.04 1.52 11.44
C ASN A 266 4.46 1.84 10.05
N SER A 267 5.05 2.78 9.30
CA SER A 267 4.71 2.97 7.88
C SER A 267 5.14 1.76 7.04
N THR A 268 4.66 1.71 5.80
CA THR A 268 4.93 0.60 4.87
C THR A 268 5.34 1.10 3.48
N GLY A 269 5.72 0.17 2.60
CA GLY A 269 6.00 0.41 1.19
C GLY A 269 7.03 1.53 0.96
N ALA A 270 6.72 2.40 -0.01
CA ALA A 270 7.61 3.49 -0.42
C ALA A 270 7.86 4.53 0.69
N THR A 271 6.90 4.75 1.59
CA THR A 271 7.04 5.69 2.72
C THR A 271 8.11 5.19 3.68
N LEU A 272 8.04 3.93 4.10
CA LEU A 272 9.04 3.31 4.97
C LEU A 272 10.43 3.32 4.32
N GLN A 273 10.50 3.04 3.01
CA GLN A 273 11.76 3.11 2.26
C GLN A 273 12.38 4.51 2.30
N SER A 274 11.57 5.56 2.11
CA SER A 274 12.05 6.95 2.17
C SER A 274 12.62 7.28 3.55
N LEU A 275 11.93 6.85 4.61
CA LEU A 275 12.36 7.06 5.99
C LEU A 275 13.67 6.32 6.30
N ALA A 276 13.78 5.04 5.93
CA ALA A 276 14.99 4.23 6.16
C ALA A 276 16.23 4.80 5.44
N LYS A 277 16.06 5.28 4.19
CA LYS A 277 17.12 5.99 3.44
C LYS A 277 17.53 7.27 4.14
N GLY A 278 16.56 7.97 4.71
CA GLY A 278 16.78 9.08 5.61
C GLY A 278 17.72 8.71 6.74
N TYR A 279 17.34 7.74 7.57
CA TYR A 279 18.07 7.37 8.78
C TYR A 279 19.54 7.01 8.51
N TYR A 280 19.84 6.42 7.35
CA TYR A 280 21.21 6.14 6.94
C TYR A 280 22.10 7.39 6.77
N GLN A 281 21.51 8.54 6.45
CA GLN A 281 22.24 9.80 6.35
C GLN A 281 22.64 10.37 7.71
N GLN A 282 22.10 9.85 8.82
CA GLN A 282 22.41 10.35 10.16
C GLN A 282 23.67 9.73 10.73
N ASP A 283 24.41 10.55 11.46
CA ASP A 283 25.49 10.12 12.32
C ASP A 283 24.98 10.05 13.77
N HIS A 284 25.59 9.19 14.59
CA HIS A 284 25.32 9.09 16.03
C HIS A 284 23.84 8.83 16.39
N ILE A 285 23.33 7.67 16.00
CA ILE A 285 21.98 7.22 16.37
C ILE A 285 22.03 6.52 17.73
N LYS A 286 21.12 6.90 18.64
CA LYS A 286 21.01 6.30 19.98
C LYS A 286 20.70 4.81 19.93
N ILE A 287 21.17 4.06 20.93
CA ILE A 287 21.01 2.60 21.00
C ILE A 287 19.54 2.21 21.02
N GLU A 288 18.69 2.95 21.73
CA GLU A 288 17.26 2.71 21.82
C GLU A 288 16.58 2.80 20.44
N VAL A 289 17.07 3.68 19.56
CA VAL A 289 16.56 3.83 18.18
C VAL A 289 17.09 2.70 17.29
N LEU A 290 18.35 2.33 17.44
CA LEU A 290 18.95 1.20 16.73
C LEU A 290 18.26 -0.12 17.11
N ASP A 291 17.85 -0.29 18.36
CA ASP A 291 17.05 -1.44 18.83
C ASP A 291 15.68 -1.48 18.13
N LEU A 292 15.03 -0.32 17.86
CA LEU A 292 13.81 -0.29 17.03
C LEU A 292 14.06 -0.70 15.59
N PHE A 293 15.21 -0.30 15.02
CA PHE A 293 15.57 -0.71 13.66
C PHE A 293 15.83 -2.21 13.59
N ALA A 294 16.52 -2.77 14.58
CA ALA A 294 16.75 -4.20 14.70
C ALA A 294 15.43 -4.98 14.83
N GLU A 295 14.51 -4.50 15.66
CA GLU A 295 13.16 -5.06 15.79
C GLU A 295 12.40 -5.00 14.44
N LYS A 296 12.38 -3.85 13.76
CA LYS A 296 11.72 -3.70 12.46
C LYS A 296 12.30 -4.65 11.41
N ILE A 297 13.63 -4.80 11.34
CA ILE A 297 14.29 -5.76 10.44
C ILE A 297 13.82 -7.19 10.77
N TRP A 298 13.72 -7.54 12.04
CA TRP A 298 13.28 -8.86 12.49
C TRP A 298 11.82 -9.16 12.14
N THR A 299 10.92 -8.21 12.37
CA THR A 299 9.49 -8.36 12.07
C THR A 299 9.26 -8.52 10.56
N GLU A 300 9.98 -7.76 9.74
CA GLU A 300 9.78 -7.74 8.28
C GLU A 300 10.64 -8.75 7.51
N LYS A 301 11.39 -9.64 8.19
CA LYS A 301 12.34 -10.57 7.54
C LYS A 301 11.70 -11.53 6.52
N LYS A 302 10.39 -11.78 6.66
CA LYS A 302 9.58 -12.62 5.77
C LYS A 302 8.75 -11.82 4.76
N ASN A 303 8.83 -10.48 4.80
CA ASN A 303 8.06 -9.63 3.89
C ASN A 303 8.53 -9.84 2.43
N GLU A 304 7.62 -9.70 1.49
CA GLU A 304 7.90 -9.84 0.05
C GLU A 304 7.77 -8.51 -0.71
N ASP A 305 7.31 -7.44 -0.05
CA ASP A 305 7.23 -6.11 -0.64
C ASP A 305 8.64 -5.57 -0.92
N PRO A 306 9.00 -5.30 -2.18
CA PRO A 306 10.35 -4.85 -2.54
C PRO A 306 10.76 -3.51 -1.93
N TYR A 307 9.81 -2.61 -1.65
CA TYR A 307 10.07 -1.35 -0.95
C TYR A 307 10.32 -1.57 0.54
N VAL A 308 9.53 -2.43 1.19
CA VAL A 308 9.79 -2.81 2.60
C VAL A 308 11.15 -3.49 2.71
N ILE A 309 11.46 -4.41 1.80
CA ILE A 309 12.72 -5.15 1.76
C ILE A 309 13.92 -4.24 1.50
N ASP A 310 13.77 -3.24 0.62
CA ASP A 310 14.79 -2.20 0.46
C ASP A 310 14.92 -1.35 1.74
N ALA A 311 13.80 -1.00 2.39
CA ALA A 311 13.81 -0.22 3.62
C ALA A 311 14.58 -0.94 4.74
N VAL A 312 14.25 -2.19 5.04
CA VAL A 312 14.97 -2.94 6.08
C VAL A 312 16.40 -3.29 5.67
N SER A 313 16.69 -3.39 4.38
CA SER A 313 18.08 -3.47 3.89
C SER A 313 18.88 -2.18 4.17
N TRP A 314 18.24 -1.00 4.08
CA TRP A 314 18.86 0.25 4.52
C TRP A 314 19.05 0.27 6.03
N LEU A 315 18.07 -0.19 6.81
CA LEU A 315 18.22 -0.29 8.26
C LEU A 315 19.37 -1.23 8.67
N CYS A 316 19.61 -2.35 7.96
CA CYS A 316 20.81 -3.17 8.20
C CYS A 316 22.11 -2.34 8.07
N LYS A 317 22.18 -1.47 7.06
CA LYS A 317 23.33 -0.58 6.88
C LYS A 317 23.43 0.47 7.98
N VAL A 318 22.30 0.94 8.51
CA VAL A 318 22.28 1.83 9.68
C VAL A 318 22.89 1.11 10.89
N LEU A 319 22.51 -0.14 11.15
CA LEU A 319 23.12 -0.94 12.22
C LEU A 319 24.64 -1.10 12.01
N ALA A 320 25.09 -1.41 10.79
CA ALA A 320 26.53 -1.47 10.49
C ALA A 320 27.25 -0.13 10.74
N LYS A 321 26.65 0.99 10.29
CA LYS A 321 27.21 2.34 10.47
C LYS A 321 27.35 2.72 11.95
N SER A 322 26.50 2.18 12.83
CA SER A 322 26.60 2.40 14.27
C SER A 322 27.88 1.83 14.90
N ASN A 323 28.56 0.90 14.20
CA ASN A 323 29.74 0.19 14.69
C ASN A 323 29.51 -0.53 16.05
N ASN A 324 28.27 -0.91 16.35
CA ASN A 324 27.89 -1.55 17.61
C ASN A 324 27.72 -3.06 17.45
N SER A 325 28.64 -3.83 18.07
CA SER A 325 28.68 -5.29 18.00
C SER A 325 27.45 -6.00 18.59
N ARG A 326 26.60 -5.28 19.34
CA ARG A 326 25.31 -5.78 19.86
C ARG A 326 24.40 -6.35 18.77
N TYR A 327 24.51 -5.85 17.54
CA TYR A 327 23.62 -6.23 16.43
C TYR A 327 24.14 -7.39 15.57
N ARG A 328 25.25 -8.03 15.95
CA ARG A 328 25.81 -9.13 15.16
C ARG A 328 24.88 -10.33 15.08
N SER A 329 24.34 -10.79 16.21
CA SER A 329 23.46 -11.95 16.26
C SER A 329 22.23 -11.77 15.36
N ILE A 330 21.56 -10.62 15.43
CA ILE A 330 20.38 -10.36 14.60
C ILE A 330 20.73 -10.31 13.11
N LEU A 331 21.82 -9.63 12.72
CA LEU A 331 22.24 -9.59 11.31
C LEU A 331 22.64 -10.97 10.79
N GLN A 332 23.22 -11.83 11.65
CA GLN A 332 23.53 -13.21 11.31
C GLN A 332 22.25 -14.03 11.07
N ASN A 333 21.25 -13.93 11.94
CA ASN A 333 19.98 -14.63 11.78
C ASN A 333 19.24 -14.14 10.53
N ILE A 334 19.24 -12.84 10.25
CA ILE A 334 18.62 -12.28 9.03
C ILE A 334 19.36 -12.77 7.78
N ALA A 335 20.69 -12.85 7.81
CA ALA A 335 21.50 -13.36 6.70
C ALA A 335 21.20 -14.83 6.36
N THR A 336 20.67 -15.61 7.31
CA THR A 336 20.32 -17.02 7.13
C THR A 336 18.83 -17.26 6.89
N GLU A 337 17.95 -16.52 7.57
CA GLU A 337 16.52 -16.84 7.68
C GLU A 337 15.60 -15.95 6.84
N ALA A 338 16.05 -14.77 6.38
CA ALA A 338 15.17 -13.89 5.63
C ALA A 338 14.73 -14.50 4.31
N ASN A 339 13.44 -14.35 3.94
CA ASN A 339 12.88 -14.92 2.71
C ASN A 339 13.58 -14.36 1.46
N GLU A 340 13.86 -13.06 1.47
CA GLU A 340 14.40 -12.34 0.32
C GLU A 340 15.93 -12.38 0.23
N ASN A 341 16.44 -12.82 -0.93
CA ASN A 341 17.88 -12.89 -1.23
C ASN A 341 18.58 -11.54 -1.02
N LYS A 342 17.89 -10.46 -1.38
CA LYS A 342 18.41 -9.10 -1.26
C LYS A 342 18.64 -8.72 0.21
N LEU A 343 17.69 -9.02 1.10
CA LEU A 343 17.82 -8.74 2.52
C LEU A 343 18.94 -9.57 3.13
N ARG A 344 19.02 -10.88 2.81
CA ARG A 344 20.11 -11.75 3.29
C ARG A 344 21.49 -11.20 2.92
N LYS A 345 21.65 -10.74 1.67
CA LYS A 345 22.89 -10.12 1.19
C LYS A 345 23.25 -8.86 1.97
N HIS A 346 22.29 -7.96 2.19
CA HIS A 346 22.54 -6.72 2.92
C HIS A 346 22.83 -6.96 4.39
N ALA A 347 22.16 -7.93 5.04
CA ALA A 347 22.44 -8.31 6.40
C ALA A 347 23.85 -8.89 6.57
N LYS A 348 24.25 -9.81 5.67
CA LYS A 348 25.61 -10.36 5.66
C LYS A 348 26.68 -9.28 5.48
N ASN A 349 26.53 -8.42 4.48
CA ASN A 349 27.48 -7.33 4.25
C ASN A 349 27.56 -6.37 5.44
N SER A 350 26.44 -6.15 6.15
CA SER A 350 26.39 -5.29 7.33
C SER A 350 27.05 -5.96 8.53
N LEU A 351 26.87 -7.27 8.70
CA LEU A 351 27.52 -8.09 9.73
C LEU A 351 29.05 -8.08 9.58
N ASP A 352 29.55 -8.15 8.35
CA ASP A 352 31.00 -8.15 8.05
C ASP A 352 31.67 -6.82 8.42
N LEU A 353 30.90 -5.73 8.56
CA LEU A 353 31.40 -4.41 8.96
C LEU A 353 31.39 -4.16 10.47
N LEU A 354 30.69 -5.00 11.25
CA LEU A 354 30.62 -4.82 12.71
C LEU A 354 31.84 -5.41 13.43
N PRO A 355 32.29 -4.82 14.54
CA PRO A 355 33.41 -5.35 15.31
C PRO A 355 33.05 -6.69 15.96
N VAL A 356 33.99 -7.62 16.05
CA VAL A 356 33.80 -8.89 16.77
C VAL A 356 34.23 -8.68 18.22
N THR A 357 33.29 -8.31 19.08
CA THR A 357 33.53 -8.11 20.52
C THR A 357 32.49 -8.83 21.35
N ASP A 358 32.89 -9.27 22.54
CA ASP A 358 32.01 -9.91 23.52
C ASP A 358 31.16 -8.84 24.22
N VAL A 359 29.92 -8.66 23.75
CA VAL A 359 28.93 -7.72 24.29
C VAL A 359 27.55 -8.34 24.26
N ASP A 360 26.67 -7.91 25.16
CA ASP A 360 25.27 -8.30 25.19
C ASP A 360 24.60 -8.06 23.83
N GLN A 361 24.14 -9.14 23.22
CA GLN A 361 23.50 -9.10 21.91
C GLN A 361 22.06 -8.58 22.03
N PHE A 362 21.58 -7.92 20.97
CA PHE A 362 20.18 -7.56 20.86
C PHE A 362 19.33 -8.83 20.68
N ILE A 363 18.26 -8.94 21.46
CA ILE A 363 17.28 -10.03 21.38
C ILE A 363 15.96 -9.41 20.91
N PRO A 364 15.45 -9.79 19.72
CA PRO A 364 14.16 -9.33 19.25
C PRO A 364 13.03 -9.76 20.19
N THR A 365 11.96 -8.99 20.22
CA THR A 365 10.77 -9.35 20.97
C THR A 365 10.13 -10.56 20.29
N GLU A 366 10.03 -11.72 20.96
CA GLU A 366 9.20 -12.81 20.45
C GLU A 366 7.76 -12.32 20.35
N ASN A 367 7.13 -12.53 19.20
CA ASN A 367 5.79 -12.05 18.87
C ASN A 367 4.76 -12.32 19.99
N LYS A 368 4.58 -11.37 20.90
CA LYS A 368 3.35 -11.23 21.69
C LYS A 368 2.36 -10.49 20.80
N PHE A 369 1.76 -11.21 19.86
CA PHE A 369 0.71 -10.67 19.01
C PHE A 369 -0.48 -10.22 19.87
N TYR A 370 -0.94 -8.98 19.65
CA TYR A 370 -2.27 -8.50 20.02
C TYR A 370 -3.03 -8.15 18.75
#